data_AF-A0A2R7NKA1-F1
#
_entry.id   AF-A0A2R7NKA1-F1
#
_cell.length_a   1.000
_cell.length_b   1.000
_cell.length_c   1.000
_cell.angle_alpha   90.00
_cell.angle_beta   90.00
_cell.angle_gamma   90.00
#
_symmetry.space_group_name_H-M   'P 1'
#
loop_
_entity.id
_entity.type
_entity.pdbx_description
1 polymer ?
#
loop_
_entity_poly.entity_id
_entity_poly.type
_entity_poly.pdbx_seq_one_letter_code
_entity_poly.pdbx_strand_id
1 'polypeptide(L)' 'MEKRDLLIIKYLSEGYKVTEVSEQLSTHHSITISESLIEKRLSALRKQYQAKTLFQLGILLTKENII' A
#
# COMPACT_ATOMS: atom_id res chain seq x y z
N MET A 1 10.17 -6.01 1.78
CA MET A 1 8.74 -5.75 1.46
C MET A 1 8.03 -7.06 1.27
N GLU A 2 6.84 -7.21 1.82
CA GLU A 2 6.02 -8.38 1.52
C GLU A 2 5.14 -8.10 0.30
N LYS A 3 4.78 -9.14 -0.47
CA LYS A 3 3.93 -9.00 -1.67
C LYS A 3 2.62 -8.24 -1.40
N ARG A 4 2.08 -8.35 -0.19
CA ARG A 4 0.90 -7.59 0.28
C ARG A 4 1.14 -6.09 0.37
N ASP A 5 2.33 -5.64 0.81
CA ASP A 5 2.64 -4.21 0.88
C ASP A 5 2.63 -3.59 -0.52
N LEU A 6 3.19 -4.30 -1.50
CA LEU A 6 3.22 -3.87 -2.89
C LEU A 6 1.83 -3.75 -3.48
N LEU A 7 0.97 -4.74 -3.23
CA LEU A 7 -0.42 -4.71 -3.67
C LEU A 7 -1.18 -3.55 -3.01
N ILE A 8 -1.01 -3.35 -1.70
CA ILE A 8 -1.61 -2.22 -0.97
C ILE A 8 -1.23 -0.90 -1.65
N ILE A 9 0.05 -0.71 -1.94
CA ILE A 9 0.56 0.55 -2.49
C ILE A 9 0.14 0.71 -3.96
N LYS A 10 0.07 -0.39 -4.72
CA LYS A 10 -0.44 -0.38 -6.09
C LYS A 10 -1.89 0.10 -6.14
N TYR A 11 -2.78 -0.50 -5.34
CA TYR A 11 -4.17 -0.05 -5.25
C TYR A 11 -4.26 1.40 -4.75
N LEU A 12 -3.45 1.81 -3.77
CA LEU A 12 -3.42 3.22 -3.34
C LEU A 12 -2.92 4.17 -4.44
N SER A 13 -1.96 3.73 -5.26
CA SER A 13 -1.45 4.50 -6.40
C SER A 13 -2.49 4.62 -7.52
N GLU A 14 -3.39 3.65 -7.63
CA GLU A 14 -4.55 3.69 -8.53
C GLU A 14 -5.70 4.56 -7.98
N GLY A 15 -5.59 5.05 -6.74
CA GLY A 15 -6.54 5.97 -6.12
C GLY A 15 -7.55 5.32 -5.17
N TYR A 16 -7.43 4.01 -4.91
CA TYR A 16 -8.29 3.32 -3.95
C TYR A 16 -8.03 3.80 -2.52
N LYS A 17 -9.07 3.83 -1.68
CA LYS A 17 -8.93 4.13 -0.24
C LYS A 17 -8.44 2.92 0.54
N VAL A 18 -7.87 3.13 1.73
CA VAL A 18 -7.39 2.05 2.61
C VAL A 18 -8.47 1.00 2.91
N THR A 19 -9.72 1.44 3.09
CA THR A 19 -10.90 0.57 3.23
C THR A 19 -11.10 -0.32 2.01
N GLU A 20 -11.10 0.26 0.82
CA GLU A 20 -11.29 -0.46 -0.44
C GLU A 20 -10.12 -1.38 -0.76
N VAL A 21 -8.90 -0.96 -0.43
CA VAL A 21 -7.69 -1.78 -0.56
C VAL A 21 -7.79 -3.03 0.29
N SER A 22 -8.29 -2.92 1.53
CA SER A 22 -8.54 -4.05 2.43
C SER A 22 -9.55 -5.04 1.85
N GLU A 23 -10.65 -4.53 1.30
CA GLU A 23 -11.68 -5.33 0.63
C GLU A 23 -11.16 -6.01 -0.63
N GLN A 24 -10.42 -5.28 -1.47
CA GLN A 24 -9.78 -5.81 -2.69
C GLN A 24 -8.72 -6.87 -2.37
N LEU A 25 -7.91 -6.68 -1.33
CA LEU A 25 -6.92 -7.67 -0.90
C LEU A 25 -7.57 -8.95 -0.37
N SER A 26 -8.66 -8.80 0.37
CA SER A 26 -9.42 -9.95 0.87
C SER A 26 -10.12 -10.69 -0.28
N THR A 27 -10.65 -9.96 -1.26
CA THR A 27 -11.43 -10.52 -2.39
C THR A 27 -10.54 -11.14 -3.47
N HIS A 28 -9.52 -10.43 -3.95
CA HIS A 28 -8.68 -10.86 -5.07
C HIS A 28 -7.49 -11.73 -4.65
N HIS A 29 -6.99 -11.56 -3.43
CA HIS A 29 -5.77 -12.24 -2.98
C HIS A 29 -5.98 -13.15 -1.77
N SER A 30 -7.19 -13.24 -1.20
CA SER A 30 -7.47 -13.91 0.07
C SER A 30 -6.53 -13.44 1.21
N ILE A 31 -6.07 -12.19 1.13
CA ILE A 31 -5.21 -11.57 2.14
C ILE A 31 -6.12 -10.77 3.06
N THR A 32 -6.53 -11.38 4.16
CA THR A 32 -7.25 -10.70 5.23
C THR A 32 -6.27 -9.87 6.04
N ILE A 33 -6.34 -8.56 5.87
CA ILE A 33 -5.49 -7.61 6.59
C ILE A 33 -6.39 -6.52 7.16
N SER A 34 -6.26 -6.20 8.45
CA SER A 34 -7.06 -5.14 9.05
C SER A 34 -6.56 -3.78 8.59
N GLU A 35 -7.47 -2.82 8.43
CA GLU A 35 -7.16 -1.43 8.05
C GLU A 35 -6.06 -0.83 8.93
N SER A 36 -6.13 -1.05 10.25
CA SER A 36 -5.11 -0.58 11.19
C SER A 36 -3.71 -1.16 10.92
N LEU A 37 -3.64 -2.38 10.36
CA LEU A 37 -2.39 -3.01 9.98
C LEU A 37 -1.86 -2.43 8.67
N ILE A 38 -2.75 -2.10 7.72
CA ILE A 38 -2.43 -1.38 6.48
C ILE A 38 -1.88 0.00 6.82
N GLU A 39 -2.54 0.75 7.71
CA GLU A 39 -2.08 2.07 8.14
C GLU A 39 -0.72 2.01 8.84
N LYS A 40 -0.50 1.02 9.71
CA LYS A 40 0.82 0.79 10.33
C LYS A 40 1.89 0.52 9.28
N ARG A 41 1.60 -0.35 8.30
CA ARG A 41 2.53 -0.67 7.20
C ARG A 41 2.81 0.55 6.33
N LEU A 42 1.77 1.27 5.92
CA LEU A 42 1.90 2.51 5.15
C LEU A 42 2.71 3.56 5.92
N SER A 43 2.48 3.71 7.22
CA SER A 43 3.26 4.62 8.05
C SER A 43 4.73 4.21 8.14
N ALA A 44 5.00 2.91 8.28
CA ALA A 44 6.36 2.38 8.26
C ALA A 44 7.05 2.61 6.90
N LEU A 45 6.37 2.29 5.80
CA LEU A 45 6.84 2.51 4.44
C LEU A 45 7.08 4.00 4.16
N ARG A 46 6.16 4.84 4.60
CA ARG A 46 6.26 6.30 4.46
C ARG A 46 7.49 6.85 5.19
N LYS A 47 7.83 6.31 6.36
CA LYS A 47 9.10 6.62 7.05
C LYS A 47 10.31 6.06 6.29
N GLN A 48 10.22 4.82 5.81
CA GLN A 48 11.32 4.13 5.15
C GLN A 48 11.72 4.80 3.82
N TYR A 49 10.74 5.24 3.05
CA TYR A 49 10.90 5.92 1.76
C TYR A 49 10.83 7.45 1.86
N GLN A 50 10.77 7.99 3.09
CA GLN A 50 10.66 9.44 3.36
C GLN A 50 9.54 10.14 2.56
N ALA A 51 8.45 9.43 2.30
CA ALA A 51 7.34 9.97 1.53
C ALA A 51 6.48 10.92 2.39
N LYS A 52 6.09 12.08 1.85
CA LYS A 52 5.16 12.99 2.52
C LYS A 52 3.71 12.61 2.30
N THR A 53 3.37 11.87 1.24
CA THR A 53 1.99 11.43 0.97
C THR A 53 1.98 9.99 0.49
N LEU A 54 0.83 9.32 0.60
CA LEU A 54 0.63 7.97 0.05
C LEU A 54 0.82 7.96 -1.47
N PHE A 55 0.44 9.05 -2.14
CA PHE A 55 0.68 9.23 -3.57
C PHE A 55 2.17 9.34 -3.89
N GLN A 56 2.92 10.12 -3.11
CA GLN A 56 4.38 10.20 -3.26
C GLN A 56 5.05 8.86 -2.98
N LEU A 57 4.53 8.08 -2.03
CA LEU A 57 4.98 6.71 -1.77
C LEU A 57 4.79 5.84 -3.03
N GLY A 58 3.59 5.84 -3.62
CA GLY A 58 3.29 5.11 -4.86
C GLY A 58 4.23 5.49 -6.02
N ILE A 59 4.46 6.80 -6.21
CA ILE A 59 5.40 7.29 -7.24
C ILE A 59 6.83 6.82 -6.97
N LEU A 60 7.31 6.93 -5.73
CA LEU A 60 8.66 6.49 -5.37
C LEU A 60 8.86 5.00 -5.64
N LEU A 61 7.85 4.19 -5.33
CA LEU A 61 7.89 2.75 -5.54
C LEU A 61 7.82 2.36 -7.02
N THR A 62 7.01 3.07 -7.80
CA THR A 62 6.97 2.93 -9.25
C THR A 62 8.32 3.32 -9.87
N LYS A 63 8.93 4.41 -9.37
CA LYS A 63 10.23 4.90 -9.82
C LYS A 63 11.37 3.94 -9.48
N GLU A 64 11.28 3.26 -8.34
CA GLU A 64 12.22 2.20 -7.94
C GLU A 64 11.93 0.85 -8.63
N ASN A 65 10.93 0.78 -9.54
CA ASN A 65 10.54 -0.43 -10.27
C ASN A 65 10.09 -1.59 -9.34
N ILE A 66 9.56 -1.24 -8.16
CA ILE A 66 9.13 -2.22 -7.15
C ILE A 66 7.66 -2.63 -7.40
N ILE A 67 6.87 -1.74 -8.01
CA ILE A 67 5.47 -1.98 -8.44
C ILE A 67 5.28 -1.65 -9.92
#